data_AF-A0A1F3IPH0-F1
#
_entry.id   AF-A0A1F3IPH0-F1
#
_cell.length_a   1.000
_cell.length_b   1.000
_cell.length_c   1.000
_cell.angle_alpha   90.00
_cell.angle_beta   90.00
_cell.angle_gamma   90.00
#
_symmetry.space_group_name_H-M   'P 1'
#
loop_
_entity.id
_entity.type
_entity.pdbx_description
1 polymer ?
#
loop_
_entity_poly.entity_id
_entity_poly.type
_entity_poly.pdbx_seq_one_letter_code
_entity_poly.pdbx_strand_id
1 'polypeptide(L)'
;MKKSLIWVLAVIITVGAAYYQRKTGPTYPKKIKMEVAGAIHEFKLLRTSNNDKDAKIEILIQDTSITGSLNYKLFPVDDNWKTIDLVRNADKLIAYLPKQPAAGKLQYYVSLSKKYNPENTVNSELVIIRFKGNVPAWAMIPHILLMFLAMLFSTISGIMAAINNEKQMLYGRLTLLFLIVGGMIFGPVIQQFAFGQAWTGVPFGWDLTDNKTLIALIFWLIAVLVNMKKANYRITLLASIILFLIYIIPHSLYGSEFDYSQGKVVTGIITGIF
;
A
#
# COMPACT_ATOMS: atom_id res chain seq x y z
N MET A 1 14.67 -29.84 -14.59
CA MET A 1 13.82 -29.76 -13.37
C MET A 1 12.48 -30.44 -13.64
N LYS A 2 11.94 -31.21 -12.67
CA LYS A 2 10.56 -31.70 -12.75
C LYS A 2 9.61 -30.48 -12.82
N LYS A 3 8.60 -30.50 -13.71
CA LYS A 3 7.66 -29.37 -13.91
C LYS A 3 7.05 -28.89 -12.59
N SER A 4 6.76 -29.82 -11.68
CA SER A 4 6.24 -29.52 -10.33
C SER A 4 7.14 -28.58 -9.53
N LEU A 5 8.47 -28.72 -9.64
CA LEU A 5 9.41 -27.90 -8.89
C LEU A 5 9.39 -26.42 -9.34
N ILE A 6 9.21 -26.17 -10.64
CA ILE A 6 9.11 -24.80 -11.18
C ILE A 6 7.87 -24.10 -10.61
N TRP A 7 6.74 -24.81 -10.57
CA TRP A 7 5.50 -24.28 -10.01
C TRP A 7 5.60 -24.01 -8.51
N VAL A 8 6.14 -24.96 -7.75
CA VAL A 8 6.35 -24.77 -6.29
C VAL A 8 7.25 -23.58 -6.02
N LEU A 9 8.38 -23.47 -6.73
CA LEU A 9 9.31 -22.35 -6.57
C LEU A 9 8.65 -21.01 -6.94
N ALA A 10 7.91 -20.96 -8.05
CA ALA A 10 7.23 -19.73 -8.49
C ALA A 10 6.16 -19.28 -7.49
N VAL A 11 5.39 -20.22 -6.93
CA VAL A 11 4.39 -19.94 -5.89
C VAL A 11 5.07 -19.41 -4.63
N ILE A 12 6.15 -20.04 -4.16
CA ILE A 12 6.89 -19.58 -2.98
C ILE A 12 7.41 -18.16 -3.18
N ILE A 13 8.03 -17.86 -4.34
CA ILE A 13 8.55 -16.53 -4.67
C ILE A 13 7.41 -15.50 -4.69
N THR A 14 6.29 -15.83 -5.34
CA THR A 14 5.16 -14.90 -5.51
C THR A 14 4.46 -14.62 -4.19
N VAL A 15 4.19 -15.67 -3.39
CA VAL A 15 3.60 -15.53 -2.05
C VAL A 15 4.54 -14.78 -1.12
N GLY A 16 5.84 -15.07 -1.16
CA GLY A 16 6.86 -14.37 -0.37
C GLY A 16 6.91 -12.88 -0.71
N ALA A 17 6.91 -12.52 -2.00
CA ALA A 17 6.87 -11.13 -2.46
C ALA A 17 5.58 -10.43 -2.03
N ALA A 18 4.42 -11.07 -2.19
CA ALA A 18 3.12 -10.51 -1.78
C ALA A 18 3.05 -10.27 -0.25
N TYR A 19 3.57 -11.20 0.54
CA TYR A 19 3.66 -11.04 1.99
C TYR A 19 4.59 -9.88 2.38
N TYR A 20 5.77 -9.80 1.74
CA TYR A 20 6.70 -8.70 1.96
C TYR A 20 6.06 -7.34 1.65
N GLN A 21 5.45 -7.19 0.47
CA GLN A 21 4.74 -5.98 0.06
C GLN A 21 3.67 -5.57 1.07
N ARG A 22 2.86 -6.52 1.54
CA ARG A 22 1.79 -6.23 2.49
C ARG A 22 2.33 -5.71 3.81
N LYS A 23 3.46 -6.25 4.26
CA LYS A 23 4.08 -5.89 5.56
C LYS A 23 4.85 -4.56 5.49
N THR A 24 5.47 -4.26 4.36
CA THR A 24 6.24 -3.02 4.14
C THR A 24 5.40 -1.88 3.58
N GLY A 25 4.16 -2.16 3.17
CA GLY A 25 3.24 -1.19 2.61
C GLY A 25 2.83 -0.08 3.61
N PRO A 26 2.58 1.15 3.13
CA PRO A 26 2.24 2.30 3.97
C PRO A 26 0.84 2.18 4.61
N THR A 27 0.03 1.21 4.19
CA THR A 27 -1.30 0.93 4.74
C THR A 27 -1.29 -0.07 5.89
N TYR A 28 -0.17 -0.77 6.13
CA TYR A 28 -0.06 -1.76 7.19
C TYR A 28 -0.08 -1.07 8.57
N PRO A 29 -0.97 -1.46 9.50
CA PRO A 29 -1.06 -0.82 10.82
C PRO A 29 0.29 -0.80 11.54
N LYS A 30 0.66 0.35 12.10
CA LYS A 30 1.94 0.51 12.80
C LYS A 30 1.81 -0.08 14.20
N LYS A 31 2.69 -1.04 14.53
CA LYS A 31 2.77 -1.57 15.89
C LYS A 31 3.49 -0.55 16.76
N ILE A 32 2.86 -0.19 17.87
CA ILE A 32 3.39 0.71 18.88
C ILE A 32 3.62 -0.10 20.15
N LYS A 33 4.78 0.12 20.77
CA LYS A 33 5.08 -0.34 22.12
C LYS A 33 5.35 0.89 22.97
N MET A 34 4.63 1.03 24.07
CA MET A 34 4.79 2.15 24.99
C MET A 34 4.88 1.62 26.41
N GLU A 35 5.81 2.18 27.18
CA GLU A 35 5.91 1.92 28.61
C GLU A 35 5.18 3.04 29.35
N VAL A 36 4.14 2.69 30.11
CA VAL A 36 3.33 3.64 30.89
C VAL A 36 3.15 3.05 32.27
N ALA A 37 3.46 3.83 33.32
CA ALA A 37 3.36 3.40 34.71
C ALA A 37 4.09 2.06 35.02
N GLY A 38 5.22 1.81 34.36
CA GLY A 38 6.03 0.60 34.53
C GLY A 38 5.50 -0.66 33.83
N ALA A 39 4.44 -0.53 33.02
CA ALA A 39 3.90 -1.61 32.20
C ALA A 39 4.06 -1.33 30.71
N ILE A 40 4.42 -2.35 29.93
CA ILE A 40 4.52 -2.26 28.47
C ILE A 40 3.16 -2.56 27.86
N HIS A 41 2.64 -1.59 27.11
CA HIS A 41 1.42 -1.71 26.32
C HIS A 41 1.77 -1.80 24.83
N GLU A 42 1.32 -2.87 24.19
CA GLU A 42 1.47 -3.08 22.75
C GLU A 42 0.13 -2.92 22.04
N PHE A 43 0.07 -2.05 21.04
CA PHE A 43 -1.14 -1.83 20.24
C PHE A 43 -0.81 -1.45 18.80
N LYS A 44 -1.84 -1.33 17.95
CA LYS A 44 -1.69 -1.01 16.54
C LYS A 44 -2.42 0.29 16.20
N LEU A 45 -1.73 1.20 15.53
CA LEU A 45 -2.29 2.43 15.00
C LEU A 45 -2.57 2.32 13.51
N LEU A 46 -3.74 2.77 13.09
CA LEU A 46 -4.21 2.70 11.70
C LEU A 46 -3.45 3.67 10.80
N ARG A 47 -3.14 3.22 9.58
CA ARG A 47 -2.50 4.07 8.54
C ARG A 47 -3.40 4.32 7.32
N THR A 48 -4.58 3.71 7.30
CA THR A 48 -5.58 3.96 6.26
C THR A 48 -6.98 3.87 6.85
N SER A 49 -7.89 4.71 6.34
CA SER A 49 -9.33 4.63 6.62
C SER A 49 -10.11 4.97 5.35
N ASN A 50 -11.37 4.56 5.31
CA ASN A 50 -12.31 5.07 4.32
C ASN A 50 -12.69 6.53 4.66
N ASN A 51 -13.09 7.29 3.65
CA ASN A 51 -13.48 8.71 3.76
C ASN A 51 -14.98 8.92 4.04
N ASP A 52 -15.75 7.86 4.23
CA ASP A 52 -17.20 7.90 4.47
C ASP A 52 -17.54 8.23 5.93
N LYS A 53 -16.63 7.95 6.87
CA LYS A 53 -16.80 8.15 8.31
C LYS A 53 -15.49 8.46 9.01
N ASP A 54 -15.59 8.93 10.25
CA ASP A 54 -14.45 9.18 11.11
C ASP A 54 -13.68 7.88 11.40
N ALA A 55 -12.36 7.97 11.43
CA ALA A 55 -11.50 6.81 11.61
C ALA A 55 -11.43 6.46 13.10
N LYS A 56 -12.03 5.33 13.46
CA LYS A 56 -12.03 4.82 14.83
C LYS A 56 -10.64 4.30 15.23
N ILE A 57 -10.03 4.94 16.21
CA ILE A 57 -8.79 4.49 16.86
C ILE A 57 -9.17 3.77 18.14
N GLU A 58 -8.84 2.48 18.23
CA GLU A 58 -9.08 1.65 19.41
C GLU A 58 -7.74 1.15 19.97
N ILE A 59 -7.57 1.29 21.28
CA ILE A 59 -6.36 0.89 21.99
C ILE A 59 -6.78 -0.03 23.13
N LEU A 60 -6.33 -1.28 23.10
CA LEU A 60 -6.59 -2.25 24.15
C LEU A 60 -5.68 -1.96 25.35
N ILE A 61 -6.26 -1.45 26.43
CA ILE A 61 -5.58 -1.18 27.69
C ILE A 61 -6.52 -1.62 28.81
N GLN A 62 -6.18 -2.73 29.45
CA GLN A 62 -6.99 -3.33 30.53
C GLN A 62 -6.90 -2.52 31.83
N ASP A 63 -5.76 -1.86 32.08
CA ASP A 63 -5.59 -1.00 33.24
C ASP A 63 -6.49 0.24 33.13
N THR A 64 -7.52 0.30 33.96
CA THR A 64 -8.50 1.39 33.99
C THR A 64 -7.98 2.67 34.61
N SER A 65 -6.80 2.65 35.24
CA SER A 65 -6.13 3.84 35.77
C SER A 65 -5.42 4.64 34.67
N ILE A 66 -5.27 4.07 33.47
CA ILE A 66 -4.64 4.70 32.32
C ILE A 66 -5.68 5.47 31.52
N THR A 67 -5.38 6.74 31.31
CA THR A 67 -6.11 7.66 30.44
C THR A 67 -5.21 8.09 29.29
N GLY A 68 -5.77 8.78 28.32
CA GLY A 68 -4.96 9.32 27.26
C GLY A 68 -5.72 10.23 26.32
N SER A 69 -4.98 10.77 25.38
CA SER A 69 -5.50 11.64 24.34
C SER A 69 -4.90 11.27 22.98
N LEU A 70 -5.64 11.64 21.95
CA LEU A 70 -5.30 11.47 20.55
C LEU A 70 -4.98 12.85 19.99
N ASN A 71 -3.73 13.05 19.60
CA ASN A 71 -3.24 14.32 19.07
C ASN A 71 -3.07 14.19 17.57
N TYR A 72 -3.68 15.09 16.80
CA TYR A 72 -3.63 15.05 15.33
C TYR A 72 -3.53 16.44 14.71
N LYS A 73 -3.07 16.47 13.47
CA LYS A 73 -3.09 17.65 12.60
C LYS A 73 -3.21 17.23 11.14
N LEU A 74 -3.59 18.17 10.27
CA LEU A 74 -3.52 17.97 8.82
C LEU A 74 -2.06 17.71 8.38
N PHE A 75 -1.88 16.93 7.33
CA PHE A 75 -0.57 16.65 6.73
C PHE A 75 -0.67 16.70 5.20
N PRO A 76 0.29 17.31 4.47
CA PRO A 76 1.58 17.83 4.94
C PRO A 76 1.60 19.33 5.29
N VAL A 77 0.44 19.98 5.39
CA VAL A 77 0.36 21.43 5.65
C VAL A 77 0.74 21.80 7.09
N ASP A 78 1.10 23.06 7.28
CA ASP A 78 1.27 23.63 8.61
C ASP A 78 -0.12 23.81 9.26
N ASP A 79 -0.43 22.98 10.25
CA ASP A 79 -1.67 22.98 11.02
C ASP A 79 -1.32 22.77 12.49
N ASN A 80 -2.11 23.41 13.36
CA ASN A 80 -1.92 23.30 14.80
C ASN A 80 -2.41 21.94 15.29
N TRP A 81 -1.71 21.40 16.30
CA TRP A 81 -2.11 20.16 16.95
C TRP A 81 -3.48 20.32 17.63
N LYS A 82 -4.36 19.38 17.34
CA LYS A 82 -5.68 19.23 17.95
C LYS A 82 -5.68 17.98 18.80
N THR A 83 -6.32 18.05 19.97
CA THR A 83 -6.35 16.97 20.95
C THR A 83 -7.77 16.50 21.16
N ILE A 84 -7.97 15.17 21.13
CA ILE A 84 -9.24 14.51 21.41
C ILE A 84 -9.01 13.54 22.56
N ASP A 85 -9.80 13.63 23.62
CA ASP A 85 -9.69 12.69 24.74
C ASP A 85 -10.11 11.29 24.32
N LEU A 86 -9.36 10.28 24.78
CA LEU A 86 -9.73 8.90 24.61
C LEU A 86 -10.82 8.53 25.62
N VAL A 87 -11.95 8.05 25.12
CA VAL A 87 -13.06 7.60 25.95
C VAL A 87 -12.89 6.12 26.28
N ARG A 88 -12.99 5.79 27.57
CA ARG A 88 -12.95 4.41 28.05
C ARG A 88 -14.24 3.68 27.65
N ASN A 89 -14.08 2.50 27.06
CA ASN A 89 -15.15 1.54 26.81
C ASN A 89 -14.63 0.14 27.17
N ALA A 90 -15.06 -0.38 28.33
CA ALA A 90 -14.57 -1.63 28.92
C ALA A 90 -13.03 -1.66 29.03
N ASP A 91 -12.38 -2.54 28.28
CA ASP A 91 -10.93 -2.75 28.20
C ASP A 91 -10.25 -1.91 27.10
N LYS A 92 -10.98 -0.98 26.46
CA LYS A 92 -10.46 -0.15 25.37
C LYS A 92 -10.52 1.36 25.64
N LEU A 93 -9.54 2.08 25.12
CA LEU A 93 -9.58 3.52 24.89
C LEU A 93 -9.95 3.77 23.43
N ILE A 94 -10.97 4.60 23.20
CA ILE A 94 -11.53 4.86 21.87
C ILE A 94 -11.57 6.37 21.61
N ALA A 95 -11.09 6.78 20.44
CA ALA A 95 -11.32 8.10 19.87
C ALA A 95 -11.52 8.00 18.36
N TYR A 96 -11.99 9.09 17.76
CA TYR A 96 -12.32 9.16 16.34
C TYR A 96 -11.53 10.30 15.70
N LEU A 97 -10.68 9.96 14.72
CA LEU A 97 -10.07 10.99 13.87
C LEU A 97 -11.10 11.48 12.87
N PRO A 98 -11.25 12.80 12.68
CA PRO A 98 -12.24 13.35 11.76
C PRO A 98 -11.96 12.85 10.33
N LYS A 99 -13.01 12.44 9.63
CA LYS A 99 -12.91 12.03 8.23
C LYS A 99 -12.26 13.11 7.38
N GLN A 100 -11.45 12.68 6.41
CA GLN A 100 -10.84 13.57 5.42
C GLN A 100 -11.35 13.23 4.01
N PRO A 101 -11.26 14.18 3.07
CA PRO A 101 -11.49 13.90 1.66
C PRO A 101 -10.57 12.77 1.15
N ALA A 102 -10.91 12.21 -0.02
CA ALA A 102 -10.07 11.19 -0.65
C ALA A 102 -8.65 11.73 -0.90
N ALA A 103 -7.63 10.90 -0.65
CA ALA A 103 -6.22 11.27 -0.63
C ALA A 103 -5.78 12.23 0.51
N GLY A 104 -6.72 12.69 1.36
CA GLY A 104 -6.44 13.45 2.56
C GLY A 104 -5.63 12.64 3.57
N LYS A 105 -4.72 13.32 4.27
CA LYS A 105 -3.85 12.72 5.28
C LYS A 105 -3.93 13.48 6.60
N LEU A 106 -3.93 12.74 7.69
CA LEU A 106 -3.69 13.27 9.03
C LEU A 106 -2.40 12.68 9.57
N GLN A 107 -1.63 13.50 10.27
CA GLN A 107 -0.54 13.04 11.13
C GLN A 107 -1.04 13.04 12.57
N TYR A 108 -0.83 11.93 13.29
CA TYR A 108 -1.32 11.79 14.65
C TYR A 108 -0.40 10.92 15.52
N TYR A 109 -0.54 11.06 16.83
CA TYR A 109 0.06 10.22 17.85
C TYR A 109 -0.88 10.09 19.05
N VAL A 110 -0.60 9.12 19.91
CA VAL A 110 -1.36 8.88 21.14
C VAL A 110 -0.50 9.27 22.32
N SER A 111 -1.09 9.98 23.27
CA SER A 111 -0.51 10.28 24.57
C SER A 111 -1.23 9.44 25.63
N LEU A 112 -0.47 8.74 26.46
CA LEU A 112 -1.01 7.94 27.56
C LEU A 112 -0.41 8.42 28.89
N SER A 113 -1.23 8.44 29.93
CA SER A 113 -0.83 8.84 31.28
C SER A 113 -1.68 8.13 32.33
N LYS A 114 -1.23 8.18 33.59
CA LYS A 114 -2.03 7.69 34.72
C LYS A 114 -2.96 8.80 35.20
N LYS A 115 -4.21 8.48 35.51
CA LYS A 115 -5.28 9.44 35.86
C LYS A 115 -4.89 10.47 36.94
N TYR A 116 -4.00 10.10 37.86
CA TYR A 116 -3.54 10.94 38.98
C TYR A 116 -2.09 11.41 38.86
N ASN A 117 -1.44 11.20 37.72
CA ASN A 117 -0.08 11.68 37.45
C ASN A 117 0.07 12.06 35.97
N PRO A 118 -0.56 13.17 35.52
CA PRO A 118 -0.52 13.62 34.13
C PRO A 118 0.86 14.12 33.71
N GLU A 119 1.75 14.45 34.65
CA GLU A 119 3.12 14.92 34.36
C GLU A 119 3.99 13.84 33.71
N ASN A 120 3.69 12.56 33.94
CA ASN A 120 4.34 11.41 33.28
C ASN A 120 3.61 10.95 32.02
N THR A 121 3.21 11.89 31.16
CA THR A 121 2.59 11.56 29.88
C THR A 121 3.62 11.03 28.89
N VAL A 122 3.35 9.87 28.30
CA VAL A 122 4.21 9.24 27.29
C VAL A 122 3.53 9.34 25.93
N ASN A 123 4.28 9.80 24.93
CA ASN A 123 3.80 9.94 23.56
C ASN A 123 4.23 8.74 22.71
N SER A 124 3.33 8.26 21.85
CA SER A 124 3.66 7.29 20.83
C SER A 124 4.50 7.90 19.71
N GLU A 125 5.09 7.05 18.89
CA GLU A 125 5.61 7.50 17.60
C GLU A 125 4.51 8.12 16.73
N LEU A 126 4.91 9.06 15.87
CA LEU A 126 4.03 9.67 14.89
C LEU A 126 3.59 8.65 13.82
N VAL A 127 2.31 8.76 13.44
CA VAL A 127 1.67 7.93 12.43
C VAL A 127 0.96 8.83 11.43
N ILE A 128 1.08 8.51 10.15
CA ILE A 128 0.32 9.17 9.09
C ILE A 128 -0.78 8.21 8.66
N ILE A 129 -2.03 8.68 8.72
CA ILE A 129 -3.20 7.99 8.19
C ILE A 129 -3.65 8.66 6.89
N ARG A 130 -3.90 7.85 5.86
CA ARG A 130 -4.44 8.29 4.56
C ARG A 130 -5.87 7.83 4.37
N PHE A 131 -6.73 8.76 3.98
CA PHE A 131 -8.13 8.51 3.68
C PHE A 131 -8.32 8.18 2.20
N LYS A 132 -9.17 7.19 1.91
CA LYS A 132 -9.51 6.77 0.55
C LYS A 132 -11.01 6.57 0.40
N GLY A 133 -11.50 6.70 -0.83
CA GLY A 133 -12.84 6.31 -1.20
C GLY A 133 -13.10 4.81 -0.96
N ASN A 134 -14.38 4.47 -0.83
CA ASN A 134 -14.79 3.07 -0.73
C ASN A 134 -14.62 2.39 -2.09
N VAL A 135 -13.71 1.42 -2.17
CA VAL A 135 -13.46 0.65 -3.40
C VAL A 135 -14.31 -0.61 -3.37
N PRO A 136 -15.19 -0.81 -4.36
CA PRO A 136 -16.08 -1.96 -4.36
C PRO A 136 -15.31 -3.27 -4.56
N ALA A 137 -15.77 -4.33 -3.89
CA ALA A 137 -15.12 -5.64 -3.93
C ALA A 137 -15.05 -6.24 -5.34
N TRP A 138 -16.04 -5.96 -6.20
CA TRP A 138 -16.06 -6.42 -7.59
C TRP A 138 -14.90 -5.85 -8.42
N ALA A 139 -14.34 -4.69 -8.06
CA ALA A 139 -13.15 -4.13 -8.72
C ALA A 139 -11.86 -4.57 -8.02
N MET A 140 -11.85 -4.52 -6.69
CA MET A 140 -10.67 -4.83 -5.88
C MET A 140 -10.23 -6.30 -5.98
N ILE A 141 -11.18 -7.25 -5.88
CA ILE A 141 -10.86 -8.68 -5.86
C ILE A 141 -10.28 -9.12 -7.21
N PRO A 142 -10.90 -8.82 -8.38
CA PRO A 142 -10.32 -9.17 -9.66
C PRO A 142 -8.96 -8.53 -9.89
N HIS A 143 -8.77 -7.25 -9.54
CA HIS A 143 -7.46 -6.60 -9.66
C HIS A 143 -6.35 -7.36 -8.94
N ILE A 144 -6.54 -7.63 -7.64
CA ILE A 144 -5.53 -8.31 -6.82
C ILE A 144 -5.23 -9.70 -7.38
N LEU A 145 -6.27 -10.44 -7.79
CA LEU A 145 -6.11 -11.76 -8.38
C LEU A 145 -5.32 -11.70 -9.69
N LEU A 146 -5.64 -10.78 -10.59
CA LEU A 146 -4.96 -10.62 -11.88
C LEU A 146 -3.51 -10.19 -11.70
N MET A 147 -3.22 -9.29 -10.76
CA MET A 147 -1.84 -8.88 -10.45
C MET A 147 -1.04 -10.05 -9.86
N PHE A 148 -1.63 -10.85 -8.97
CA PHE A 148 -0.99 -12.05 -8.45
C PHE A 148 -0.71 -13.09 -9.55
N LEU A 149 -1.66 -13.31 -10.46
CA LEU A 149 -1.49 -14.20 -11.61
C LEU A 149 -0.40 -13.69 -12.56
N ALA A 150 -0.38 -12.39 -12.87
CA ALA A 150 0.68 -11.79 -13.67
C ALA A 150 2.06 -12.05 -13.06
N MET A 151 2.21 -11.85 -11.75
CA MET A 151 3.47 -12.10 -11.05
C MET A 151 3.87 -13.58 -11.02
N LEU A 152 2.90 -14.47 -10.80
CA LEU A 152 3.13 -15.91 -10.82
C LEU A 152 3.60 -16.39 -12.19
N PHE A 153 2.88 -16.02 -13.26
CA PHE A 153 3.24 -16.41 -14.62
C PHE A 153 4.53 -15.75 -15.09
N SER A 154 4.82 -14.52 -14.66
CA SER A 154 6.10 -13.86 -14.89
C SER A 154 7.25 -14.68 -14.32
N THR A 155 7.11 -15.12 -13.06
CA THR A 155 8.12 -15.91 -12.36
C THR A 155 8.33 -17.27 -13.03
N ILE A 156 7.24 -17.96 -13.40
CA ILE A 156 7.28 -19.22 -14.16
C ILE A 156 8.01 -19.00 -15.50
N SER A 157 7.64 -17.95 -16.22
CA SER A 157 8.24 -17.60 -17.51
C SER A 157 9.74 -17.29 -17.39
N GLY A 158 10.14 -16.58 -16.34
CA GLY A 158 11.55 -16.28 -16.03
C GLY A 158 12.36 -17.53 -15.71
N ILE A 159 11.85 -18.41 -14.84
CA ILE A 159 12.50 -19.69 -14.52
C ILE A 159 12.61 -20.57 -15.77
N MET A 160 11.55 -20.63 -16.59
CA MET A 160 11.56 -21.39 -17.84
C MET A 160 12.53 -20.82 -18.87
N ALA A 161 12.67 -19.50 -18.95
CA ALA A 161 13.66 -18.87 -19.78
C ALA A 161 15.09 -19.19 -19.32
N ALA A 162 15.35 -19.22 -18.01
CA ALA A 162 16.67 -19.57 -17.46
C ALA A 162 17.12 -21.00 -17.79
N ILE A 163 16.16 -21.93 -18.00
CA ILE A 163 16.44 -23.31 -18.42
C ILE A 163 16.24 -23.54 -19.93
N ASN A 164 16.15 -22.46 -20.73
CA ASN A 164 15.95 -22.49 -22.18
C ASN A 164 14.71 -23.31 -22.63
N ASN A 165 13.60 -23.21 -21.89
CA ASN A 165 12.35 -23.89 -22.23
C ASN A 165 11.40 -22.95 -22.98
N GLU A 166 11.01 -23.35 -24.19
CA GLU A 166 10.13 -22.55 -25.08
C GLU A 166 8.76 -22.24 -24.49
N LYS A 167 8.28 -23.01 -23.49
CA LYS A 167 7.02 -22.73 -22.79
C LYS A 167 7.01 -21.36 -22.09
N GLN A 168 8.17 -20.75 -21.86
CA GLN A 168 8.26 -19.36 -21.41
C GLN A 168 7.42 -18.42 -22.29
N MET A 169 7.33 -18.67 -23.60
CA MET A 169 6.56 -17.81 -24.52
C MET A 169 5.06 -17.80 -24.18
N LEU A 170 4.50 -18.97 -23.83
CA LEU A 170 3.10 -19.08 -23.44
C LEU A 170 2.84 -18.32 -22.13
N TYR A 171 3.66 -18.56 -21.11
CA TYR A 171 3.50 -17.92 -19.81
C TYR A 171 3.80 -16.41 -19.87
N GLY A 172 4.69 -15.98 -20.76
CA GLY A 172 4.93 -14.57 -21.03
C GLY A 172 3.74 -13.86 -21.65
N ARG A 173 3.03 -14.50 -22.60
CA ARG A 173 1.77 -13.97 -23.15
C ARG A 173 0.68 -13.87 -22.10
N LEU A 174 0.55 -14.89 -21.24
CA LEU A 174 -0.39 -14.86 -20.11
C LEU A 174 -0.04 -13.75 -19.11
N THR A 175 1.24 -13.56 -18.82
CA THR A 175 1.72 -12.47 -17.96
C THR A 175 1.32 -11.11 -18.51
N LEU A 176 1.59 -10.86 -19.80
CA LEU A 176 1.21 -9.61 -20.46
C LEU A 176 -0.31 -9.39 -20.43
N LEU A 177 -1.10 -10.43 -20.72
CA LEU A 177 -2.55 -10.36 -20.66
C LEU A 177 -3.03 -9.94 -19.25
N PHE A 178 -2.58 -10.64 -18.21
CA PHE A 178 -3.00 -10.34 -16.84
C PHE A 178 -2.48 -8.99 -16.34
N LEU A 179 -1.31 -8.54 -16.81
CA LEU A 179 -0.78 -7.23 -16.48
C LEU A 179 -1.57 -6.10 -17.16
N ILE A 180 -2.04 -6.29 -18.40
CA ILE A 180 -2.92 -5.34 -19.08
C ILE A 180 -4.26 -5.27 -18.34
N VAL A 181 -4.92 -6.42 -18.14
CA VAL A 181 -6.26 -6.42 -17.53
C VAL A 181 -6.19 -5.99 -16.06
N GLY A 182 -5.29 -6.57 -15.27
CA GLY A 182 -5.12 -6.24 -13.86
C GLY A 182 -4.55 -4.84 -13.64
N GLY A 183 -3.45 -4.52 -14.31
CA GLY A 183 -2.70 -3.28 -14.09
C GLY A 183 -3.28 -2.07 -14.82
N MET A 184 -3.57 -2.19 -16.12
CA MET A 184 -3.98 -1.04 -16.96
C MET A 184 -5.49 -0.83 -17.08
N ILE A 185 -6.30 -1.84 -16.76
CA ILE A 185 -7.77 -1.70 -16.74
C ILE A 185 -8.26 -1.58 -15.30
N PHE A 186 -8.08 -2.62 -14.48
CA PHE A 186 -8.59 -2.61 -13.11
C PHE A 186 -7.81 -1.69 -12.17
N GLY A 187 -6.52 -1.46 -12.40
CA GLY A 187 -5.72 -0.50 -11.63
C GLY A 187 -6.34 0.90 -11.66
N PRO A 188 -6.54 1.49 -12.85
CA PRO A 188 -7.21 2.78 -12.99
C PRO A 188 -8.61 2.84 -12.42
N VAL A 189 -9.41 1.78 -12.58
CA VAL A 189 -10.75 1.69 -11.99
C VAL A 189 -10.68 1.82 -10.46
N ILE A 190 -9.75 1.11 -9.82
CA ILE A 190 -9.58 1.19 -8.37
C ILE A 190 -9.07 2.57 -7.94
N GLN A 191 -8.11 3.15 -8.67
CA GLN A 191 -7.64 4.51 -8.35
C GLN A 191 -8.77 5.54 -8.46
N GLN A 192 -9.62 5.43 -9.48
CA GLN A 192 -10.78 6.32 -9.65
C GLN A 192 -11.74 6.22 -8.45
N PHE A 193 -12.04 5.01 -7.97
CA PHE A 193 -12.87 4.84 -6.77
C PHE A 193 -12.19 5.33 -5.49
N ALA A 194 -10.88 5.13 -5.36
CA ALA A 194 -10.14 5.46 -4.15
C ALA A 194 -9.81 6.96 -4.02
N PHE A 195 -9.51 7.64 -5.14
CA PHE A 195 -8.92 8.98 -5.15
C PHE A 195 -9.56 9.93 -6.17
N GLY A 196 -10.51 9.47 -6.98
CA GLY A 196 -11.17 10.29 -8.00
C GLY A 196 -10.33 10.56 -9.26
N GLN A 197 -9.16 9.93 -9.38
CA GLN A 197 -8.28 10.01 -10.54
C GLN A 197 -7.94 8.60 -11.01
N ALA A 198 -8.17 8.30 -12.28
CA ALA A 198 -7.97 6.97 -12.85
C ALA A 198 -6.50 6.70 -13.20
N TRP A 199 -5.73 7.72 -13.56
CA TRP A 199 -4.31 7.55 -13.88
C TRP A 199 -3.55 8.81 -13.52
N THR A 200 -2.46 8.61 -12.80
CA THR A 200 -1.62 9.66 -12.22
C THR A 200 -0.14 9.49 -12.56
N GLY A 201 0.19 8.49 -13.38
CA GLY A 201 1.51 8.30 -13.98
C GLY A 201 1.70 9.04 -15.31
N VAL A 202 2.84 8.81 -15.95
CA VAL A 202 3.21 9.40 -17.24
C VAL A 202 2.15 9.04 -18.31
N PRO A 203 1.73 9.98 -19.19
CA PRO A 203 2.21 11.36 -19.33
C PRO A 203 1.46 12.40 -18.48
N PHE A 204 0.46 12.00 -17.69
CA PHE A 204 -0.44 12.93 -17.00
C PHE A 204 0.04 13.30 -15.59
N GLY A 205 0.99 12.56 -15.02
CA GLY A 205 1.58 12.83 -13.72
C GLY A 205 2.83 12.00 -13.44
N TRP A 206 3.23 11.96 -12.16
CA TRP A 206 4.46 11.31 -11.70
C TRP A 206 4.24 10.29 -10.57
N ASP A 207 3.02 9.76 -10.42
CA ASP A 207 2.77 8.70 -9.43
C ASP A 207 3.66 7.48 -9.69
N LEU A 208 4.41 7.11 -8.66
CA LEU A 208 5.31 5.99 -8.68
C LEU A 208 4.57 4.66 -8.91
N THR A 209 3.35 4.52 -8.40
CA THR A 209 2.59 3.26 -8.49
C THR A 209 2.16 2.98 -9.94
N ASP A 210 1.63 4.00 -10.61
CA ASP A 210 1.27 3.92 -12.03
C ASP A 210 2.50 3.75 -12.92
N ASN A 211 3.56 4.53 -12.66
CA ASN A 211 4.79 4.46 -13.45
C ASN A 211 5.49 3.10 -13.35
N LYS A 212 5.51 2.49 -12.16
CA LYS A 212 5.98 1.11 -11.97
C LYS A 212 5.22 0.12 -12.85
N THR A 213 3.88 0.23 -12.84
CA THR A 213 3.03 -0.67 -13.63
C THR A 213 3.26 -0.46 -15.13
N LEU A 214 3.44 0.78 -15.57
CA LEU A 214 3.76 1.11 -16.95
C LEU A 214 5.14 0.56 -17.39
N ILE A 215 6.17 0.70 -16.57
CA ILE A 215 7.51 0.14 -16.86
C ILE A 215 7.41 -1.39 -17.00
N ALA A 216 6.76 -2.05 -16.04
CA ALA A 216 6.52 -3.49 -16.09
C ALA A 216 5.82 -3.91 -17.40
N LEU A 217 4.81 -3.14 -17.82
CA LEU A 217 4.06 -3.39 -19.06
C LEU A 217 4.95 -3.28 -20.29
N ILE A 218 5.77 -2.23 -20.39
CA ILE A 218 6.66 -2.00 -21.53
C ILE A 218 7.65 -3.16 -21.68
N PHE A 219 8.28 -3.59 -20.59
CA PHE A 219 9.23 -4.71 -20.65
C PHE A 219 8.56 -6.02 -21.03
N TRP A 220 7.35 -6.30 -20.54
CA TRP A 220 6.60 -7.48 -20.93
C TRP A 220 6.10 -7.43 -22.37
N LEU A 221 5.70 -6.25 -22.85
CA LEU A 221 5.32 -6.03 -24.24
C LEU A 221 6.51 -6.32 -25.17
N ILE A 222 7.69 -5.76 -24.89
CA ILE A 222 8.92 -6.02 -25.65
C ILE A 222 9.26 -7.52 -25.61
N ALA A 223 9.21 -8.14 -24.43
CA ALA A 223 9.50 -9.57 -24.28
C ALA A 223 8.59 -10.43 -25.15
N VAL A 224 7.28 -10.18 -25.14
CA VAL A 224 6.33 -10.94 -25.97
C VAL A 224 6.54 -10.68 -27.45
N LEU A 225 6.72 -9.42 -27.87
CA LEU A 225 6.91 -9.05 -29.28
C LEU A 225 8.16 -9.69 -29.89
N VAL A 226 9.31 -9.61 -29.20
CA VAL A 226 10.56 -10.22 -29.70
C VAL A 226 10.45 -11.73 -29.76
N ASN A 227 9.74 -12.34 -28.80
CA ASN A 227 9.52 -13.78 -28.76
C ASN A 227 8.44 -14.28 -29.74
N MET A 228 7.77 -13.43 -30.53
CA MET A 228 6.70 -13.89 -31.43
C MET A 228 7.18 -14.87 -32.50
N LYS A 229 8.38 -14.63 -33.04
CA LYS A 229 8.93 -15.43 -34.16
C LYS A 229 9.96 -16.46 -33.69
N LYS A 230 10.83 -16.10 -32.75
CA LYS A 230 11.91 -16.95 -32.25
C LYS A 230 12.07 -16.75 -30.74
N ALA A 231 12.29 -17.83 -30.02
CA ALA A 231 12.52 -17.79 -28.58
C ALA A 231 13.81 -16.98 -28.27
N ASN A 232 13.63 -15.90 -27.51
CA ASN A 232 14.69 -15.10 -26.91
C ASN A 232 14.57 -15.14 -25.39
N TYR A 233 15.26 -16.10 -24.79
CA TYR A 233 15.23 -16.36 -23.35
C TYR A 233 15.77 -15.19 -22.52
N ARG A 234 16.75 -14.44 -23.03
CA ARG A 234 17.41 -13.36 -22.29
C ARG A 234 16.43 -12.22 -22.00
N ILE A 235 15.61 -11.85 -22.98
CA ILE A 235 14.65 -10.75 -22.83
C ILE A 235 13.52 -11.14 -21.88
N THR A 236 13.03 -12.39 -21.95
CA THR A 236 12.02 -12.88 -21.01
C THR A 236 12.56 -12.90 -19.58
N LEU A 237 13.79 -13.37 -19.39
CA LEU A 237 14.42 -13.36 -18.07
C LEU A 237 14.55 -11.93 -17.54
N LEU A 238 15.02 -10.99 -18.36
CA LEU A 238 15.10 -9.58 -18.00
C LEU A 238 13.74 -8.99 -17.59
N ALA A 239 12.68 -9.20 -18.39
CA ALA A 239 11.34 -8.72 -18.09
C ALA A 239 10.79 -9.33 -16.77
N SER A 240 11.05 -10.61 -16.52
CA SER A 240 10.64 -11.26 -15.28
C SER A 240 11.32 -10.68 -14.03
N ILE A 241 12.63 -10.39 -14.13
CA ILE A 241 13.40 -9.77 -13.06
C ILE A 241 12.89 -8.35 -12.80
N ILE A 242 12.65 -7.57 -13.85
CA ILE A 242 12.13 -6.20 -13.73
C ILE A 242 10.76 -6.20 -13.05
N LEU A 243 9.84 -7.09 -13.45
CA LEU A 243 8.55 -7.19 -12.78
C LEU A 243 8.73 -7.56 -11.29
N PHE A 244 9.60 -8.52 -10.98
CA PHE A 244 9.88 -8.91 -9.60
C PHE A 244 10.43 -7.74 -8.77
N LEU A 245 11.39 -6.98 -9.30
CA LEU A 245 11.94 -5.79 -8.64
C LEU A 245 10.88 -4.73 -8.40
N ILE A 246 10.05 -4.45 -9.41
CA ILE A 246 8.93 -3.50 -9.28
C ILE A 246 7.97 -3.92 -8.17
N TYR A 247 7.67 -5.21 -8.08
CA TYR A 247 6.84 -5.77 -7.03
C TYR A 247 7.50 -5.64 -5.65
N ILE A 248 8.83 -5.74 -5.50
CA ILE A 248 9.45 -5.58 -4.19
C ILE A 248 9.31 -4.14 -3.65
N ILE A 249 9.26 -3.13 -4.52
CA ILE A 249 9.16 -1.74 -4.09
C ILE A 249 7.76 -1.48 -3.51
N PRO A 250 7.61 -1.06 -2.24
CA PRO A 250 6.31 -0.89 -1.60
C PRO A 250 5.35 -0.04 -2.42
N HIS A 251 4.09 -0.47 -2.47
CA HIS A 251 3.00 0.26 -3.12
C HIS A 251 2.74 1.60 -2.42
N SER A 252 2.27 2.61 -3.15
CA SER A 252 1.80 3.89 -2.57
C SER A 252 2.88 4.76 -1.88
N LEU A 253 4.17 4.56 -2.16
CA LEU A 253 5.16 5.61 -1.97
C LEU A 253 4.94 6.65 -3.08
N TYR A 254 4.64 7.91 -2.73
CA TYR A 254 4.43 9.02 -3.69
C TYR A 254 3.22 8.92 -4.64
N GLY A 255 2.07 8.44 -4.13
CA GLY A 255 0.79 8.50 -4.86
C GLY A 255 0.01 9.79 -4.63
N SER A 256 -1.25 9.85 -5.08
CA SER A 256 -2.08 11.06 -5.03
C SER A 256 -2.17 11.69 -3.63
N GLU A 257 -2.08 13.01 -3.55
CA GLU A 257 -2.17 13.77 -2.29
C GLU A 257 -3.30 14.77 -2.38
N PHE A 258 -3.97 15.06 -1.26
CA PHE A 258 -4.97 16.12 -1.22
C PHE A 258 -4.29 17.45 -0.93
N ASP A 259 -4.44 18.41 -1.83
CA ASP A 259 -4.02 19.78 -1.62
C ASP A 259 -5.12 20.53 -0.85
N TYR A 260 -4.84 20.83 0.41
CA TYR A 260 -5.76 21.57 1.29
C TYR A 260 -5.92 23.04 0.90
N SER A 261 -5.00 23.62 0.13
CA SER A 261 -5.10 25.01 -0.35
C SER A 261 -6.05 25.14 -1.55
N GLN A 262 -6.01 24.17 -2.46
CA GLN A 262 -6.84 24.15 -3.67
C GLN A 262 -8.12 23.32 -3.54
N GLY A 263 -8.23 22.50 -2.48
CA GLY A 263 -9.35 21.59 -2.26
C GLY A 263 -9.44 20.46 -3.28
N LYS A 264 -8.30 20.05 -3.87
CA LYS A 264 -8.25 19.08 -4.98
C LYS A 264 -7.18 18.02 -4.74
N VAL A 265 -7.37 16.86 -5.37
CA VAL A 265 -6.35 15.81 -5.40
C VAL A 265 -5.30 16.14 -6.45
N VAL A 266 -4.04 16.14 -6.05
CA VAL A 266 -2.86 16.38 -6.88
C VAL A 266 -1.96 15.14 -6.91
N THR A 267 -1.02 15.09 -7.86
CA THR A 267 -0.16 13.93 -8.10
C THR A 267 1.31 14.28 -7.87
N GLY A 268 2.05 13.41 -7.17
CA GLY A 268 3.48 13.56 -6.94
C GLY A 268 3.82 14.23 -5.59
N ILE A 269 5.12 14.43 -5.34
CA ILE A 269 5.59 15.16 -4.15
C ILE A 269 5.05 16.58 -4.28
N ILE A 270 4.20 17.01 -3.36
CA ILE A 270 4.06 18.43 -3.09
C ILE A 270 5.43 18.82 -2.53
N THR A 271 6.33 19.24 -3.42
CA THR A 271 7.54 19.94 -3.00
C THR A 271 7.01 21.21 -2.39
N GLY A 272 6.89 21.21 -1.06
CA GLY A 272 6.91 22.44 -0.28
C GLY A 272 8.24 23.10 -0.58
N ILE A 273 8.29 23.83 -1.69
CA ILE A 273 9.16 24.98 -1.81
C ILE A 273 8.48 25.99 -0.90
N PHE A 274 8.92 26.02 0.36
CA PHE A 274 9.35 27.18 1.13
C PHE A 274 9.74 26.72 2.55
#